data_AF-A0A925VIA7-F1
#
_entry.id   AF-A0A925VIA7-F1
#
_cell.length_a   1.000
_cell.length_b   1.000
_cell.length_c   1.000
_cell.angle_alpha   90.00
_cell.angle_beta   90.00
_cell.angle_gamma   90.00
#
_symmetry.space_group_name_H-M   'P 1'
#
loop_
_entity.id
_entity.type
_entity.pdbx_description
1 polymer ?
#
loop_
_entity_poly.entity_id
_entity_poly.type
_entity_poly.pdbx_seq_one_letter_code
_entity_poly.pdbx_strand_id
1 'polypeptide(L)'
;PREAAFAYGVLEELVGPERVRTDMRPLMTAEDFSFMLQARPGAYIWIGNGDTAGLHTPRYDFNDAILTTGAAFWVRLVEAALAAG
;
A
#
# COMPACT_ATOMS: atom_id res chain seq x y z
N PRO A 1 -1.50 13.48 3.19
CA PRO A 1 -0.05 13.79 3.37
C PRO A 1 0.72 13.64 2.05
N ARG A 2 1.89 14.26 1.91
CA ARG A 2 2.66 14.32 0.64
C ARG A 2 3.10 12.94 0.16
N GLU A 3 3.63 12.12 1.06
CA GLU A 3 4.18 10.79 0.77
C GLU A 3 3.08 9.82 0.34
N ALA A 4 1.90 9.92 0.97
CA ALA A 4 0.72 9.16 0.57
C ALA A 4 0.23 9.59 -0.82
N ALA A 5 0.19 10.90 -1.10
CA ALA A 5 -0.21 11.41 -2.42
C ALA A 5 0.77 10.98 -3.52
N PHE A 6 2.07 10.95 -3.23
CA PHE A 6 3.07 10.43 -4.16
C PHE A 6 2.87 8.94 -4.44
N ALA A 7 2.70 8.12 -3.40
CA ALA A 7 2.42 6.70 -3.55
C ALA A 7 1.12 6.45 -4.33
N TYR A 8 0.09 7.27 -4.12
CA TYR A 8 -1.17 7.19 -4.89
C TYR A 8 -0.96 7.45 -6.38
N GLY A 9 -0.21 8.48 -6.77
CA GLY A 9 0.07 8.73 -8.19
C GLY A 9 0.77 7.53 -8.86
N VAL A 10 1.75 6.93 -8.18
CA VAL A 10 2.43 5.72 -8.67
C VAL A 10 1.46 4.55 -8.81
N LEU A 11 0.55 4.37 -7.84
CA LEU A 11 -0.47 3.32 -7.90
C LEU A 11 -1.46 3.55 -9.03
N GLU A 12 -1.94 4.77 -9.24
CA GLU A 12 -2.88 5.11 -10.31
C GLU A 12 -2.27 4.80 -11.70
N GLU A 13 -1.00 5.12 -11.90
CA GLU A 13 -0.27 4.76 -13.12
C GLU A 13 -0.09 3.24 -13.29
N LEU A 14 0.10 2.50 -12.20
CA LEU A 14 0.40 1.08 -12.23
C LEU A 14 -0.86 0.22 -12.42
N VAL A 15 -1.94 0.52 -11.70
CA VAL A 15 -3.15 -0.34 -11.64
C VAL A 15 -4.41 0.33 -12.16
N GLY A 16 -4.36 1.60 -12.55
CA GLY A 16 -5.52 2.38 -12.95
C GLY A 16 -6.25 3.03 -11.77
N PRO A 17 -6.82 4.23 -11.93
CA PRO A 17 -7.46 4.98 -10.85
C PRO A 17 -8.68 4.26 -10.25
N GLU A 18 -9.35 3.42 -11.03
CA GLU A 18 -10.50 2.64 -10.57
C GLU A 18 -10.14 1.53 -9.57
N ARG A 19 -8.85 1.18 -9.47
CA ARG A 19 -8.34 0.17 -8.53
C ARG A 19 -7.64 0.78 -7.32
N VAL A 20 -7.62 2.11 -7.20
CA VAL A 20 -6.99 2.83 -6.10
C VAL A 20 -8.07 3.50 -5.24
N ARG A 21 -7.95 3.34 -3.93
CA ARG A 21 -8.86 3.97 -2.96
C ARG A 21 -8.10 4.92 -2.05
N THR A 22 -8.51 6.18 -2.06
CA THR A 22 -7.94 7.26 -1.22
C THR A 22 -8.86 7.65 -0.06
N ASP A 23 -10.06 7.07 0.00
CA ASP A 23 -11.13 7.37 0.96
C ASP A 23 -11.18 6.38 2.14
N MET A 24 -10.11 5.61 2.35
CA MET A 24 -10.10 4.59 3.38
C MET A 24 -10.20 5.22 4.76
N ARG A 25 -11.19 4.78 5.55
CA ARG A 25 -11.33 5.19 6.95
C ARG A 25 -10.10 4.73 7.74
N PRO A 26 -9.63 5.53 8.71
CA PRO A 26 -8.59 5.08 9.65
C PRO A 26 -8.98 3.75 10.31
N LEU A 27 -8.01 2.86 10.45
CA LEU A 27 -8.19 1.57 11.10
C LEU A 27 -7.45 1.59 12.45
N MET A 28 -8.03 0.95 13.46
CA MET A 28 -7.43 0.81 14.80
C MET A 28 -6.50 -0.40 14.87
N THR A 29 -5.68 -0.61 13.83
CA THR A 29 -4.69 -1.70 13.77
C THR A 29 -3.48 -1.34 14.63
N ALA A 30 -2.96 -2.30 15.40
CA ALA A 30 -1.69 -2.14 16.10
C ALA A 30 -0.55 -2.50 15.14
N GLU A 31 0.26 -1.49 14.76
CA GLU A 31 1.31 -1.62 13.75
C GLU A 31 2.56 -0.83 14.19
N ASP A 32 3.72 -1.47 14.18
CA ASP A 32 4.98 -0.89 14.66
C ASP A 32 5.62 0.06 13.64
N PHE A 33 5.18 0.01 12.37
CA PHE A 33 5.55 0.99 11.33
C PHE A 33 5.24 2.44 11.75
N SER A 34 4.32 2.64 12.69
CA SER A 34 4.05 3.94 13.29
C SER A 34 5.30 4.59 13.91
N PHE A 35 6.23 3.81 14.49
CA PHE A 35 7.50 4.33 15.00
C PHE A 35 8.40 4.86 13.88
N MET A 36 8.39 4.23 12.69
CA MET A 36 9.12 4.74 11.52
C MET A 36 8.52 6.07 11.05
N LEU A 37 7.19 6.17 11.03
CA LEU A 37 6.48 7.39 10.63
C LEU A 37 6.63 8.54 11.63
N GLN A 38 6.97 8.26 12.89
CA GLN A 38 7.38 9.30 13.85
C GLN A 38 8.76 9.88 13.52
N ALA A 39 9.67 9.07 12.99
CA ALA A 39 11.03 9.48 12.69
C ALA A 39 11.18 10.18 11.34
N ARG A 40 10.38 9.77 10.34
CA ARG A 40 10.47 10.29 8.96
C ARG A 40 9.08 10.41 8.33
N PRO A 41 8.82 11.46 7.54
CA PRO A 41 7.66 11.50 6.66
C PRO A 41 7.64 10.26 5.78
N GLY A 42 6.50 9.58 5.74
CA GLY A 42 6.31 8.34 5.01
C GLY A 42 4.83 8.04 4.82
N ALA A 43 4.55 6.92 4.16
CA ALA A 43 3.19 6.44 3.95
C ALA A 43 3.11 4.95 4.26
N TYR A 44 2.05 4.56 4.96
CA TYR A 44 1.64 3.18 5.13
C TYR A 44 0.42 2.93 4.24
N ILE A 45 0.49 1.93 3.37
CA ILE A 45 -0.51 1.66 2.35
C ILE A 45 -1.08 0.25 2.50
N TRP A 46 -2.28 0.05 1.96
CA TRP A 46 -2.97 -1.23 2.00
C TRP A 46 -3.12 -1.79 0.58
N ILE A 47 -3.00 -3.12 0.45
CA ILE A 47 -3.35 -3.86 -0.75
C ILE A 47 -4.55 -4.77 -0.45
N GLY A 48 -5.52 -4.80 -1.36
CA GLY A 48 -6.69 -5.68 -1.19
C GLY A 48 -6.31 -7.14 -1.38
N ASN A 49 -6.67 -7.99 -0.41
CA ASN A 49 -6.43 -9.45 -0.47
C ASN A 49 -7.63 -10.24 -1.04
N GLY A 50 -8.63 -9.57 -1.61
CA GLY A 50 -9.84 -10.22 -2.13
C GLY A 50 -10.82 -10.67 -1.05
N ASP A 51 -11.76 -11.54 -1.43
CA ASP A 51 -12.80 -12.07 -0.55
C ASP A 51 -12.25 -13.26 0.26
N THR A 52 -11.66 -12.95 1.41
CA THR A 52 -11.06 -13.92 2.33
C THR A 52 -11.43 -13.59 3.77
N ALA A 53 -11.09 -14.48 4.70
CA ALA A 53 -11.26 -14.18 6.12
C ALA A 53 -10.33 -13.02 6.55
N GLY A 54 -10.66 -12.35 7.66
CA GLY A 54 -9.83 -11.26 8.20
C GLY A 54 -8.45 -11.74 8.67
N LEU A 55 -7.53 -10.82 8.95
CA LEU A 55 -6.25 -11.17 9.56
C LEU A 55 -6.45 -11.86 10.92
N HIS A 56 -5.50 -12.72 11.31
CA HIS A 56 -5.46 -13.45 12.60
C HIS A 56 -6.49 -14.58 12.79
N THR A 57 -7.19 -15.01 11.74
CA THR A 57 -7.99 -16.25 11.78
C THR A 57 -7.29 -17.38 11.02
N PRO A 58 -7.44 -18.65 11.46
CA PRO A 58 -6.90 -19.81 10.75
C PRO A 58 -7.53 -20.04 9.37
N ARG A 59 -8.60 -19.32 9.03
CA ARG A 59 -9.24 -19.35 7.71
C ARG A 59 -8.73 -18.28 6.75
N TYR A 60 -7.74 -17.48 7.18
CA TYR A 60 -7.13 -16.49 6.30
C TYR A 60 -6.44 -17.20 5.15
N ASP A 61 -6.83 -16.86 3.93
CA ASP A 61 -6.21 -17.34 2.70
C ASP A 61 -5.59 -16.16 1.95
N PHE A 62 -4.31 -16.29 1.61
CA PHE A 62 -3.56 -15.23 0.96
C PHE A 62 -3.84 -15.26 -0.55
N ASN A 63 -4.13 -14.12 -1.14
CA ASN A 63 -4.39 -14.04 -2.57
C ASN A 63 -3.08 -13.91 -3.34
N ASP A 64 -2.49 -15.05 -3.74
CA ASP A 64 -1.22 -15.09 -4.47
C ASP A 64 -1.22 -14.27 -5.77
N ALA A 65 -2.39 -14.04 -6.38
CA ALA A 65 -2.49 -13.22 -7.59
C ALA A 65 -2.07 -11.76 -7.38
N ILE A 66 -2.02 -11.27 -6.12
CA ILE A 66 -1.63 -9.88 -5.81
C ILE A 66 -0.12 -9.73 -5.62
N LEU A 67 0.65 -10.81 -5.53
CA LEU A 67 2.09 -10.77 -5.24
C LEU A 67 2.85 -9.95 -6.29
N THR A 68 2.56 -10.17 -7.56
CA THR A 68 3.19 -9.44 -8.67
C THR A 68 2.82 -7.97 -8.66
N THR A 69 1.57 -7.64 -8.31
CA THR A 69 1.11 -6.25 -8.18
C THR A 69 1.83 -5.54 -7.04
N GLY A 70 1.92 -6.17 -5.86
CA GLY A 70 2.61 -5.63 -4.70
C GLY A 70 4.12 -5.43 -4.94
N ALA A 71 4.78 -6.39 -5.59
CA ALA A 71 6.19 -6.27 -5.97
C ALA A 71 6.41 -5.15 -7.00
N ALA A 72 5.56 -5.06 -8.04
CA ALA A 72 5.64 -4.03 -9.06
C ALA A 72 5.46 -2.62 -8.46
N PHE A 73 4.58 -2.46 -7.46
CA PHE A 73 4.43 -1.18 -6.77
C PHE A 73 5.75 -0.70 -6.16
N TRP A 74 6.48 -1.55 -5.43
CA TRP A 74 7.74 -1.16 -4.82
C TRP A 74 8.81 -0.78 -5.85
N VAL A 75 8.90 -1.53 -6.96
CA VAL A 75 9.79 -1.21 -8.08
C VAL A 75 9.46 0.17 -8.64
N ARG A 76 8.21 0.41 -9.03
CA ARG A 76 7.76 1.67 -9.61
C ARG A 76 7.90 2.85 -8.65
N LEU A 77 7.65 2.63 -7.36
CA LEU A 77 7.81 3.66 -6.32
C LEU A 77 9.26 4.13 -6.22
N VAL A 78 10.20 3.18 -6.20
CA VAL A 78 11.63 3.49 -6.12
C VAL A 78 12.11 4.15 -7.42
N GLU A 79 11.73 3.63 -8.59
CA GLU A 79 12.06 4.24 -9.88
C GLU A 79 11.57 5.69 -9.97
N ALA A 80 10.31 5.95 -9.62
CA ALA A 80 9.74 7.29 -9.62
C ALA A 80 10.44 8.22 -8.62
N ALA A 81 10.78 7.72 -7.43
CA ALA A 81 11.46 8.51 -6.40
C ALA A 81 12.90 8.87 -6.79
N LEU A 82 13.61 7.97 -7.46
CA LEU A 82 15.00 8.19 -7.90
C LEU A 82 15.09 8.98 -9.20
N ALA A 83 14.11 8.87 -10.11
CA ALA A 83 14.06 9.69 -11.32
C ALA A 83 13.75 11.17 -11.04
N ALA A 84 13.15 11.47 -9.89
CA ALA A 84 12.84 12.82 -9.44
C ALA A 84 14.02 13.52 -8.70
N GLY A 85 15.15 12.84 -8.52
CA GLY A 85 16.38 13.36 -7.91
C GLY A 85 17.48 13.60 -8.92
#